data_AF-A0A286UJP2-F1
#
_entry.id   AF-A0A286UJP2-F1
#
_cell.length_a   1.000
_cell.length_b   1.000
_cell.length_c   1.000
_cell.angle_alpha   90.00
_cell.angle_beta   90.00
_cell.angle_gamma   90.00
#
_symmetry.space_group_name_H-M   'P 1'
#
loop_
_entity.id
_entity.type
_entity.pdbx_description
1 polymer ?
#
loop_
_entity_poly.entity_id
_entity_poly.type
_entity_poly.pdbx_seq_one_letter_code
_entity_poly.pdbx_strand_id
1 'polypeptide(L)'
;MRHPLTGGGMTVAFNDVVILTDLLRSVSNFDDWECISQILHAWHWSRKPLGSTINILSIALYDLFGAEDEDLEVLRVGCFKYFELGGRCVRDPVSLLSGIAPQRFMLFTHFFAVAFYAIWVMFTHPKRVTVVASGGIPKEVVRRPGIEEYPLLLVKAVRVFWTACIVFGPPLWSELQ
;
A
#
# COMPACT_ATOMS: atom_id res chain seq x y z
N MET A 1 16.19 -6.02 -2.85
CA MET A 1 16.38 -4.59 -2.51
C MET A 1 15.04 -3.88 -2.69
N ARG A 2 14.72 -2.89 -1.86
CA ARG A 2 13.39 -2.27 -1.80
C ARG A 2 13.33 -1.02 -2.67
N HIS A 3 12.14 -0.67 -3.16
CA HIS A 3 11.94 0.59 -3.88
C HIS A 3 12.09 1.80 -2.92
N PRO A 4 12.78 2.90 -3.30
CA PRO A 4 13.12 4.00 -2.39
C PRO A 4 11.94 4.93 -2.04
N LEU A 5 10.77 4.73 -2.63
CA LEU A 5 9.61 5.63 -2.53
C LEU A 5 9.14 5.91 -1.09
N THR A 6 9.20 4.92 -0.20
CA THR A 6 8.79 5.09 1.20
C THR A 6 9.91 5.62 2.10
N GLY A 7 11.14 5.77 1.61
CA GLY A 7 12.30 6.18 2.42
C GLY A 7 12.66 5.22 3.56
N GLY A 8 12.01 4.06 3.68
CA GLY A 8 12.13 3.16 4.85
C GLY A 8 13.41 2.34 4.92
N GLY A 9 14.35 2.50 3.98
CA GLY A 9 15.60 1.73 3.95
C GLY A 9 16.46 1.94 5.20
N MET A 10 16.69 3.20 5.59
CA MET A 10 17.45 3.54 6.79
C MET A 10 16.73 3.12 8.07
N THR A 11 15.40 3.29 8.13
CA THR A 11 14.57 2.88 9.28
C THR A 11 14.73 1.39 9.58
N VAL A 12 14.67 0.55 8.54
CA VAL A 12 14.86 -0.89 8.73
C VAL A 12 16.32 -1.21 9.10
N ALA A 13 17.30 -0.55 8.48
CA ALA A 13 18.71 -0.78 8.83
C ALA A 13 18.99 -0.46 10.31
N PHE A 14 18.51 0.67 10.82
CA PHE A 14 18.69 1.02 12.23
C PHE A 14 17.90 0.09 13.16
N ASN A 15 16.69 -0.31 12.77
CA ASN A 15 15.93 -1.29 13.55
C ASN A 15 16.65 -2.65 13.63
N ASP A 16 17.20 -3.12 12.50
CA ASP A 16 17.98 -4.36 12.44
C ASP A 16 19.20 -4.32 13.38
N VAL A 17 19.90 -3.17 13.43
CA VAL A 17 21.06 -2.95 14.32
C VAL A 17 20.65 -2.98 15.79
N VAL A 18 19.52 -2.35 16.16
CA VAL A 18 19.03 -2.35 17.55
C VAL A 18 18.69 -3.77 17.99
N ILE A 19 17.90 -4.50 17.20
CA ILE A 19 17.51 -5.89 17.52
C ILE A 19 18.75 -6.78 17.63
N LEU A 20 19.69 -6.66 16.70
CA LEU A 20 20.92 -7.46 16.72
C LEU A 20 21.76 -7.13 17.95
N THR A 21 21.90 -5.86 18.30
CA THR A 21 22.68 -5.43 19.47
C THR A 21 22.08 -6.00 20.76
N ASP A 22 20.76 -5.99 20.90
CA ASP A 22 20.10 -6.54 22.09
C ASP A 22 20.24 -8.05 22.19
N LEU A 23 20.21 -8.78 21.08
CA LEU A 23 20.45 -10.23 21.06
C LEU A 23 21.92 -10.59 21.32
N LEU A 24 22.86 -9.80 20.81
CA LEU A 24 24.30 -10.04 21.02
C LEU A 24 24.75 -9.66 22.43
N ARG A 25 24.03 -8.78 23.14
CA ARG A 25 24.34 -8.43 24.55
C ARG A 25 24.31 -9.62 25.50
N SER A 26 23.49 -10.64 25.22
CA SER A 26 23.43 -11.86 26.02
C SER A 26 24.55 -12.87 25.74
N VAL A 27 25.43 -12.60 24.76
CA VAL A 27 26.51 -13.50 24.37
C VAL A 27 27.78 -13.20 25.15
N SER A 28 28.27 -14.18 25.89
CA SER A 28 29.53 -14.08 26.63
C SER A 28 30.75 -14.50 25.81
N ASN A 29 30.58 -15.38 24.82
CA ASN A 29 31.64 -15.88 23.95
C ASN A 29 31.19 -15.89 22.49
N PHE A 30 31.89 -15.15 21.62
CA PHE A 30 31.57 -15.06 20.19
C PHE A 30 32.19 -16.20 19.36
N ASP A 31 33.07 -17.01 19.94
CA ASP A 31 33.67 -18.16 19.25
C ASP A 31 32.71 -19.38 19.18
N ASP A 32 31.63 -19.38 19.97
CA ASP A 32 30.59 -20.41 19.92
C ASP A 32 29.64 -20.18 18.73
N TRP A 33 29.97 -20.81 17.61
CA TRP A 33 29.17 -20.70 16.39
C TRP A 33 27.75 -21.23 16.52
N GLU A 34 27.50 -22.26 17.33
CA GLU A 34 26.15 -22.81 17.51
C GLU A 34 25.26 -21.79 18.23
N CYS A 35 25.79 -21.12 19.26
CA CYS A 35 25.10 -20.05 19.96
C CYS A 35 24.80 -18.86 19.02
N ILE A 36 25.80 -18.40 18.27
CA ILE A 36 25.65 -17.29 17.33
C ILE A 36 24.64 -17.63 16.22
N SER A 37 24.66 -18.86 15.69
CA SER A 37 23.73 -19.30 14.66
C SER A 37 22.27 -19.24 15.13
N GLN A 38 21.99 -19.69 16.35
CA GLN A 38 20.64 -19.61 16.94
C GLN A 38 20.18 -18.16 17.11
N ILE A 39 21.07 -17.27 17.55
CA ILE A 39 20.79 -15.84 17.70
C ILE A 39 20.51 -15.19 16.35
N LEU A 40 21.29 -15.50 15.31
CA LEU A 40 21.06 -14.98 13.97
C LEU A 40 19.74 -15.48 13.39
N HIS A 41 19.34 -16.73 13.69
CA HIS A 41 18.01 -17.24 13.35
C HIS A 41 16.89 -16.46 14.07
N ALA A 42 17.03 -16.19 15.37
CA ALA A 42 16.06 -15.39 16.13
C ALA A 42 15.99 -13.94 15.61
N TRP A 43 17.14 -13.35 15.28
CA TRP A 43 17.24 -12.03 14.67
C TRP A 43 16.51 -11.98 13.31
N HIS A 44 16.73 -13.00 12.46
CA HIS A 44 16.10 -13.10 11.14
C HIS A 44 14.56 -13.11 11.24
N TRP A 45 14.00 -13.86 12.19
CA TRP A 45 12.56 -13.87 12.42
C TRP A 45 12.04 -12.55 13.02
N SER A 46 12.82 -11.93 13.91
CA SER A 46 12.43 -10.68 14.58
C SER A 46 12.38 -9.47 13.64
N ARG A 47 13.29 -9.39 12.66
CA ARG A 47 13.31 -8.30 11.67
C ARG A 47 12.28 -8.45 10.55
N LYS A 48 11.81 -9.67 10.28
CA LYS A 48 10.94 -9.99 9.13
C LYS A 48 9.67 -9.12 9.08
N PRO A 49 8.91 -8.89 10.18
CA PRO A 49 7.65 -8.15 10.12
C PRO A 49 7.79 -6.69 9.68
N LEU A 50 8.79 -5.96 10.19
CA LEU A 50 9.03 -4.56 9.83
C LEU A 50 9.52 -4.45 8.38
N GLY A 51 10.54 -5.25 8.03
CA GLY A 51 11.13 -5.24 6.69
C GLY A 51 10.11 -5.59 5.61
N SER A 52 9.25 -6.58 5.88
CA SER A 52 8.16 -7.02 5.01
C SER A 52 7.12 -5.93 4.80
N THR A 53 6.61 -5.34 5.89
CA THR A 53 5.55 -4.32 5.82
C THR A 53 5.99 -3.12 4.98
N ILE A 54 7.21 -2.62 5.22
CA ILE A 54 7.78 -1.48 4.48
C ILE A 54 8.01 -1.84 3.01
N ASN A 55 8.42 -3.08 2.73
CA ASN A 55 8.65 -3.53 1.34
C ASN A 55 7.34 -3.62 0.55
N ILE A 56 6.33 -4.32 1.10
CA ILE A 56 5.00 -4.46 0.49
C ILE A 56 4.42 -3.08 0.20
N LEU A 57 4.48 -2.18 1.20
CA LEU A 57 3.95 -0.83 1.06
C LEU A 57 4.68 -0.02 -0.02
N SER A 58 6.01 -0.16 -0.13
CA SER A 58 6.77 0.56 -1.15
C SER A 58 6.43 0.11 -2.57
N ILE A 59 6.28 -1.21 -2.79
CA ILE A 59 5.88 -1.77 -4.09
C ILE A 59 4.44 -1.37 -4.41
N ALA A 60 3.50 -1.58 -3.48
CA ALA A 60 2.09 -1.28 -3.70
C ALA A 60 1.85 0.21 -3.98
N LEU A 61 2.51 1.11 -3.26
CA LEU A 61 2.40 2.55 -3.52
C LEU A 61 3.12 2.97 -4.80
N TYR A 62 4.24 2.33 -5.15
CA TYR A 62 4.90 2.58 -6.43
C TYR A 62 4.00 2.20 -7.61
N ASP A 63 3.40 1.00 -7.59
CA ASP A 63 2.50 0.55 -8.64
C ASP A 63 1.23 1.43 -8.71
N LEU A 64 0.69 1.80 -7.55
CA LEU A 64 -0.50 2.66 -7.46
C LEU A 64 -0.26 4.09 -7.97
N PHE A 65 0.92 4.66 -7.74
CA PHE A 65 1.22 6.04 -8.12
C PHE A 65 1.97 6.17 -9.46
N GLY A 66 2.66 5.13 -9.89
CA GLY A 66 3.51 5.13 -11.09
C GLY A 66 2.86 4.60 -12.35
N ALA A 67 1.72 3.91 -12.25
CA ALA A 67 1.06 3.34 -13.42
C ALA A 67 0.12 4.32 -14.13
N GLU A 68 0.05 4.21 -15.45
CA GLU A 68 -0.82 4.99 -16.35
C GLU A 68 -2.15 4.29 -16.68
N ASP A 69 -2.51 3.24 -15.92
CA ASP A 69 -3.77 2.50 -16.12
C ASP A 69 -4.96 3.30 -15.53
N GLU A 70 -6.06 3.38 -16.29
CA GLU A 70 -7.30 4.00 -15.83
C GLU A 70 -7.84 3.39 -14.53
N ASP A 71 -7.63 2.09 -14.33
CA ASP A 71 -8.12 1.41 -13.13
C ASP A 71 -7.27 1.76 -11.89
N LEU A 72 -5.97 1.91 -12.09
CA LEU A 72 -5.03 2.36 -11.04
C LEU A 72 -5.24 3.85 -10.73
N GLU A 73 -5.63 4.65 -11.72
CA GLU A 73 -6.02 6.04 -11.49
C GLU A 73 -7.24 6.15 -10.55
N VAL A 74 -8.26 5.29 -10.73
CA VAL A 74 -9.42 5.25 -9.81
C VAL A 74 -8.98 4.93 -8.39
N LEU A 75 -8.11 3.93 -8.21
CA LEU A 75 -7.57 3.58 -6.90
C LEU A 75 -6.73 4.71 -6.30
N ARG A 76 -5.92 5.40 -7.12
CA ARG A 76 -5.10 6.54 -6.71
C ARG A 76 -5.96 7.70 -6.19
N VAL A 77 -6.99 8.07 -6.94
CA VAL A 77 -7.95 9.11 -6.52
C VAL A 77 -8.69 8.69 -5.25
N GLY A 78 -9.13 7.44 -5.18
CA GLY A 78 -9.76 6.86 -3.98
C GLY A 78 -8.85 6.89 -2.76
N CYS A 79 -7.56 6.62 -2.94
CA CYS A 79 -6.54 6.67 -1.88
C CYS A 79 -6.39 8.08 -1.31
N PHE A 80 -6.27 9.11 -2.16
CA PHE A 80 -6.23 10.50 -1.68
C PHE A 80 -7.52 10.91 -0.97
N LYS A 81 -8.68 10.57 -1.53
CA LYS A 81 -9.98 10.82 -0.90
C LYS A 81 -10.15 10.08 0.42
N TYR A 82 -9.53 8.91 0.56
CA TYR A 82 -9.53 8.14 1.81
C TYR A 82 -8.70 8.84 2.89
N PHE A 83 -7.56 9.44 2.52
CA PHE A 83 -6.77 10.26 3.43
C PHE A 83 -7.48 11.56 3.83
N GLU A 84 -8.29 12.15 2.96
CA GLU A 84 -9.11 13.33 3.29
C GLU A 84 -10.15 13.06 4.40
N LEU A 85 -10.55 11.80 4.63
CA LEU A 85 -11.46 11.43 5.74
C LEU A 85 -10.84 11.69 7.12
N GLY A 86 -9.51 11.79 7.20
CA GLY A 86 -8.79 12.06 8.44
C GLY A 86 -8.88 10.95 9.48
N GLY A 87 -8.45 11.26 10.70
CA GLY A 87 -8.51 10.33 11.83
C GLY A 87 -7.64 9.08 11.61
N ARG A 88 -8.25 7.90 11.81
CA ARG A 88 -7.57 6.60 11.65
C ARG A 88 -7.16 6.30 10.21
N CYS A 89 -7.90 6.82 9.22
CA CYS A 89 -7.61 6.63 7.80
C CYS A 89 -6.28 7.26 7.37
N VAL A 90 -5.74 8.21 8.16
CA VAL A 90 -4.42 8.82 7.93
C VAL A 90 -3.41 8.29 8.93
N ARG A 91 -3.78 8.26 10.22
CA ARG A 91 -2.86 7.89 11.30
C ARG A 91 -2.28 6.48 11.13
N ASP A 92 -3.13 5.52 10.77
CA ASP A 92 -2.74 4.12 10.71
C ASP A 92 -1.81 3.88 9.49
N PRO A 93 -2.13 4.34 8.25
CA PRO A 93 -1.19 4.30 7.12
C PRO A 93 0.12 5.07 7.34
N VAL A 94 0.07 6.24 7.99
CA VAL A 94 1.28 7.02 8.34
C VAL A 94 2.15 6.28 9.36
N SER A 95 1.54 5.56 10.31
CA SER A 95 2.26 4.70 11.27
C SER A 95 2.99 3.55 10.57
N LEU A 96 2.36 2.96 9.54
CA LEU A 96 2.96 1.92 8.70
C LEU A 96 4.13 2.49 7.87
N LEU A 97 3.95 3.66 7.25
CA LEU A 97 5.00 4.34 6.47
C LEU A 97 6.20 4.75 7.32
N SER A 98 5.96 5.24 8.53
CA SER A 98 7.01 5.62 9.48
C SER A 98 7.69 4.44 10.16
N GLY A 99 7.17 3.22 9.99
CA GLY A 99 7.73 2.02 10.59
C GLY A 99 7.56 1.93 12.11
N ILE A 100 6.64 2.71 12.70
CA ILE A 100 6.39 2.77 14.15
C ILE A 100 5.60 1.55 14.63
N ALA A 101 4.57 1.14 13.88
CA ALA A 101 3.75 -0.02 14.19
C ALA A 101 3.59 -0.93 12.96
N PRO A 102 4.56 -1.82 12.68
CA PRO A 102 4.49 -2.72 11.52
C PRO A 102 3.48 -3.86 11.74
N GLN A 103 2.20 -3.54 11.56
CA GLN A 103 1.11 -4.51 11.65
C GLN A 103 0.63 -4.90 10.25
N ARG A 104 1.00 -6.11 9.81
CA ARG A 104 0.60 -6.67 8.50
C ARG A 104 -0.92 -6.69 8.29
N PHE A 105 -1.67 -7.01 9.35
CA PHE A 105 -3.14 -7.02 9.30
C PHE A 105 -3.71 -5.60 9.08
N MET A 106 -3.10 -4.59 9.72
CA MET A 106 -3.49 -3.19 9.52
C MET A 106 -3.29 -2.78 8.05
N LEU A 107 -2.12 -3.10 7.47
CA LEU A 107 -1.84 -2.85 6.06
C LEU A 107 -2.91 -3.46 5.14
N PHE A 108 -3.25 -4.73 5.35
CA PHE A 108 -4.31 -5.42 4.60
C PHE A 108 -5.65 -4.69 4.74
N THR A 109 -6.09 -4.39 5.97
CA THR A 109 -7.38 -3.75 6.20
C THR A 109 -7.49 -2.38 5.54
N HIS A 110 -6.44 -1.55 5.61
CA HIS A 110 -6.43 -0.23 4.97
C HIS A 110 -6.38 -0.33 3.44
N PHE A 111 -5.62 -1.28 2.89
CA PHE A 111 -5.57 -1.48 1.44
C PHE A 111 -6.95 -1.82 0.87
N PHE A 112 -7.65 -2.80 1.45
CA PHE A 112 -9.00 -3.15 1.00
C PHE A 112 -10.02 -2.05 1.30
N ALA A 113 -9.88 -1.33 2.43
CA ALA A 113 -10.74 -0.18 2.70
C ALA A 113 -10.59 0.90 1.63
N VAL A 114 -9.37 1.20 1.18
CA VAL A 114 -9.10 2.13 0.07
C VAL A 114 -9.70 1.60 -1.23
N ALA A 115 -9.55 0.30 -1.55
CA ALA A 115 -10.12 -0.28 -2.77
C ALA A 115 -11.65 -0.17 -2.80
N PHE A 116 -12.35 -0.55 -1.72
CA PHE A 116 -13.80 -0.40 -1.64
C PHE A 116 -14.24 1.06 -1.64
N TYR A 117 -13.50 1.94 -0.97
CA TYR A 117 -13.80 3.36 -0.98
C TYR A 117 -13.58 4.00 -2.36
N ALA A 118 -12.57 3.58 -3.11
CA ALA A 118 -12.35 4.00 -4.49
C ALA A 118 -13.51 3.58 -5.40
N ILE A 119 -14.03 2.36 -5.23
CA ILE A 119 -15.23 1.89 -5.93
C ILE A 119 -16.43 2.75 -5.56
N TRP A 120 -16.65 3.03 -4.27
CA TRP A 120 -17.73 3.91 -3.81
C TRP A 120 -17.61 5.33 -4.39
N VAL A 121 -16.41 5.90 -4.39
CA VAL A 121 -16.11 7.21 -4.99
C VAL A 121 -16.40 7.18 -6.49
N MET A 122 -16.07 6.11 -7.20
CA MET A 122 -16.38 5.97 -8.63
C MET A 122 -17.88 6.02 -8.94
N PHE A 123 -18.75 5.52 -8.05
CA PHE A 123 -20.21 5.59 -8.21
C PHE A 123 -20.80 6.93 -7.76
N THR A 124 -20.21 7.56 -6.74
CA THR A 124 -20.81 8.74 -6.09
C THR A 124 -20.22 10.07 -6.54
N HIS A 125 -18.94 10.11 -6.94
CA HIS A 125 -18.28 11.35 -7.30
C HIS A 125 -18.51 11.70 -8.78
N PRO A 126 -18.73 12.99 -9.07
CA PRO A 126 -18.82 13.46 -10.44
C PRO A 126 -17.52 13.23 -11.19
N LYS A 127 -17.57 12.60 -12.35
CA LYS A 127 -16.41 12.48 -13.25
C LYS A 127 -16.34 13.73 -14.13
N ARG A 128 -15.12 14.18 -14.44
CA ARG A 128 -14.88 15.15 -15.50
C ARG A 128 -15.03 14.42 -16.81
N VAL A 129 -16.11 14.66 -17.54
CA VAL A 129 -16.32 14.13 -18.88
C VAL A 129 -16.10 15.27 -19.85
N THR A 130 -15.19 15.08 -20.80
CA THR A 130 -15.02 15.98 -21.93
C THR A 130 -16.20 15.79 -22.87
N VAL A 131 -17.13 16.74 -22.84
CA VAL A 131 -18.25 16.75 -23.77
C VAL A 131 -17.84 17.63 -24.95
N VAL A 132 -17.78 17.06 -26.14
CA VAL A 132 -17.58 17.83 -27.36
C VAL A 132 -18.89 18.52 -27.68
N ALA A 133 -18.98 19.80 -27.33
CA ALA A 133 -20.11 20.63 -27.72
C ALA A 133 -20.11 20.79 -29.25
N SER A 134 -21.28 20.99 -29.84
CA SER A 134 -21.56 21.08 -31.29
C SER A 134 -20.83 22.22 -32.04
N GLY A 135 -19.87 22.90 -31.42
CA GLY A 135 -19.00 23.93 -31.98
C GLY A 135 -17.50 23.63 -31.92
N GLY A 136 -17.10 22.37 -31.67
CA GLY A 136 -15.69 21.92 -31.77
C GLY A 136 -14.76 22.32 -30.61
N ILE A 137 -15.26 23.03 -29.60
CA ILE A 137 -14.48 23.38 -28.41
C ILE A 137 -14.74 22.29 -27.34
N PRO A 138 -13.71 21.56 -26.86
CA PRO A 138 -13.86 20.59 -25.79
C PRO A 138 -14.22 21.31 -24.48
N LYS A 139 -15.39 21.00 -23.89
CA LYS A 139 -15.80 21.52 -22.59
C LYS A 139 -15.72 20.40 -21.56
N GLU A 140 -14.89 20.59 -20.54
CA GLU A 140 -14.87 19.69 -19.38
C GLU A 140 -16.13 19.94 -18.54
N VAL A 141 -17.06 18.99 -18.55
CA VAL A 141 -18.28 19.05 -17.74
C VAL A 141 -18.19 18.01 -16.64
N VAL A 142 -18.39 18.47 -15.41
CA VAL A 142 -18.45 17.62 -14.23
C VAL A 142 -19.84 17.01 -14.15
N ARG A 143 -20.00 15.75 -14.56
CA ARG A 143 -21.31 15.05 -14.57
C ARG A 143 -21.28 13.91 -13.54
N ARG A 144 -22.33 13.80 -12.74
CA ARG A 144 -22.59 12.58 -11.96
C ARG A 144 -22.98 11.46 -12.92
N PRO A 145 -22.42 10.25 -12.81
CA PRO A 145 -22.79 9.15 -13.67
C PRO A 145 -24.30 8.91 -13.60
N GLY A 146 -24.95 8.91 -14.76
CA GLY A 146 -26.39 8.62 -14.86
C GLY A 146 -26.66 7.15 -14.55
N ILE A 147 -27.90 6.82 -14.17
CA ILE A 147 -28.33 5.44 -13.89
C ILE A 147 -28.06 4.50 -15.10
N GLU A 148 -28.04 5.06 -16.31
CA GLU A 148 -27.69 4.40 -17.57
C GLU A 148 -26.25 3.85 -17.63
N GLU A 149 -25.31 4.45 -16.90
CA GLU A 149 -23.88 4.05 -16.91
C GLU A 149 -23.53 3.02 -15.82
N TYR A 150 -24.46 2.71 -14.90
CA TYR A 150 -24.24 1.79 -13.78
C TYR A 150 -23.79 0.39 -14.17
N PRO A 151 -24.35 -0.28 -15.21
CA PRO A 151 -23.87 -1.61 -15.58
C PRO A 151 -22.41 -1.59 -16.05
N LEU A 152 -22.00 -0.53 -16.75
CA LEU A 152 -20.63 -0.37 -17.25
C LEU A 152 -19.67 -0.02 -16.09
N LEU A 153 -20.12 0.80 -15.14
CA LEU A 153 -19.39 1.10 -13.90
C LEU A 153 -19.23 -0.14 -13.01
N LEU A 154 -20.21 -1.04 -12.99
CA LEU A 154 -20.13 -2.28 -12.21
C LEU A 154 -19.08 -3.23 -12.79
N VAL A 155 -18.99 -3.35 -14.12
CA VAL A 155 -17.89 -4.08 -14.78
C VAL A 155 -16.54 -3.43 -14.47
N LYS A 156 -16.47 -2.09 -14.52
CA LYS A 156 -15.25 -1.36 -14.14
C LYS A 156 -14.88 -1.56 -12.67
N ALA A 157 -15.86 -1.61 -11.76
CA ALA A 157 -15.62 -1.89 -10.34
C ALA A 157 -15.02 -3.28 -10.11
N VAL A 158 -15.52 -4.31 -10.80
CA VAL A 158 -14.94 -5.65 -10.74
C VAL A 158 -13.51 -5.66 -11.27
N ARG A 159 -13.25 -4.95 -12.39
CA ARG A 159 -11.89 -4.84 -12.95
C ARG A 159 -10.93 -4.10 -12.01
N VAL A 160 -11.34 -2.96 -11.47
CA VAL A 160 -10.57 -2.19 -10.48
C VAL A 160 -10.23 -3.03 -9.24
N PHE A 161 -11.21 -3.78 -8.73
CA PHE A 161 -10.99 -4.69 -7.60
C PHE A 161 -10.00 -5.82 -7.95
N TRP A 162 -10.13 -6.39 -9.15
CA TRP A 162 -9.21 -7.40 -9.65
C TRP A 162 -7.79 -6.87 -9.77
N THR A 163 -7.61 -5.67 -10.34
CA THR A 163 -6.32 -4.98 -10.43
C THR A 163 -5.72 -4.74 -9.05
N ALA A 164 -6.52 -4.28 -8.07
CA ALA A 164 -6.06 -4.11 -6.69
C ALA A 164 -5.53 -5.43 -6.09
N CYS A 165 -6.22 -6.55 -6.31
CA CYS A 165 -5.80 -7.87 -5.85
C CYS A 165 -4.51 -8.35 -6.54
N ILE A 166 -4.34 -8.09 -7.83
CA ILE A 166 -3.11 -8.45 -8.57
C ILE A 166 -1.92 -7.62 -8.12
N VAL A 167 -2.11 -6.34 -7.80
CA VAL A 167 -1.00 -5.49 -7.35
C VAL A 167 -0.57 -5.84 -5.93
N PHE A 168 -1.52 -6.08 -5.03
CA PHE A 168 -1.21 -6.28 -3.61
C PHE A 168 -0.97 -7.74 -3.21
N GLY A 169 -1.61 -8.68 -3.89
CA GLY A 169 -1.55 -10.11 -3.58
C GLY A 169 -0.14 -10.70 -3.67
N PRO A 170 0.59 -10.54 -4.80
CA PRO A 170 1.92 -11.12 -4.98
C PRO A 170 2.95 -10.59 -3.96
N PRO A 171 3.08 -9.27 -3.70
CA PRO A 171 3.99 -8.76 -2.68
C PRO A 171 3.65 -9.27 -1.28
N LEU A 172 2.36 -9.35 -0.94
CA LEU A 172 1.90 -9.88 0.34
C LEU A 172 2.30 -11.36 0.50
N TRP A 173 2.12 -12.16 -0.55
CA TRP A 173 2.45 -13.59 -0.55
C TRP A 173 3.96 -13.85 -0.48
N SER A 174 4.75 -13.12 -1.27
CA SER A 174 6.21 -13.27 -1.31
C SER A 174 6.89 -12.99 0.01
N GLU A 175 6.27 -12.17 0.86
CA GLU A 175 6.80 -11.77 2.15
C GLU A 175 6.21 -12.57 3.33
N LEU A 176 5.18 -13.39 3.07
CA LEU A 176 4.63 -14.36 4.01
C LEU A 176 5.48 -15.65 4.05
N GLN A 177 6.04 -16.06 2.91
CA GLN A 177 7.03 -17.14 2.81
C GLN A 177 8.35 -16.74 3.47
#